data_AF-A0A2D8SVN5-F1
#
_entry.id   AF-A0A2D8SVN5-F1
#
_cell.length_a   1.000
_cell.length_b   1.000
_cell.length_c   1.000
_cell.angle_alpha   90.00
_cell.angle_beta   90.00
_cell.angle_gamma   90.00
#
_symmetry.space_group_name_H-M   'P 1'
#
loop_
_entity.id
_entity.type
_entity.pdbx_description
1 polymer ?
#
loop_
_entity_poly.entity_id
_entity_poly.type
_entity_poly.pdbx_seq_one_letter_code
_entity_poly.pdbx_strand_id
1 'polypeptide(L)' 'MTDPRVENSEGRACATCRFWRLQAIRDESDWGQCRRMPPILPELADDKLVVAGIWPSTKSEDWCGEWESAMSSDANNSQP' A
#
# COMPACT_ATOMS: atom_id res chain seq x y z
N MET A 1 -0.87 -23.38 19.98
CA MET A 1 -0.90 -21.95 19.62
C MET A 1 0.11 -21.73 18.50
N THR A 2 -0.30 -21.92 17.25
CA THR A 2 0.49 -21.56 16.08
C THR A 2 0.03 -20.19 15.62
N ASP A 3 0.88 -19.18 15.86
CA ASP A 3 0.72 -17.80 15.40
C ASP A 3 0.89 -17.76 13.87
N PRO A 4 -0.18 -17.48 13.09
CA PRO A 4 -0.17 -17.53 11.64
C PRO A 4 0.42 -16.23 11.11
N ARG A 5 1.74 -16.09 11.24
CA ARG A 5 2.49 -15.36 10.23
C ARG A 5 2.26 -16.13 8.95
N VAL A 6 1.20 -15.76 8.21
CA VAL A 6 0.98 -16.20 6.84
C VAL A 6 2.27 -15.85 6.12
N GLU A 7 3.13 -16.85 5.99
CA GLU A 7 4.38 -16.76 5.27
C GLU A 7 3.98 -16.37 3.86
N ASN A 8 4.29 -15.13 3.52
CA ASN A 8 3.93 -14.51 2.27
C ASN A 8 4.80 -15.08 1.14
N SER A 9 4.66 -16.39 0.90
CA SER A 9 5.50 -17.21 0.02
C SER A 9 5.31 -16.91 -1.46
N GLU A 10 4.37 -16.02 -1.80
CA GLU A 10 4.00 -15.68 -3.18
C GLU A 10 4.49 -14.28 -3.60
N GLY A 11 5.36 -13.64 -2.79
CA GLY A 11 5.92 -12.32 -3.11
C GLY A 11 4.91 -11.17 -3.05
N ARG A 12 3.81 -11.34 -2.30
CA ARG A 12 2.71 -10.35 -2.20
C ARG A 12 3.03 -9.26 -1.18
N ALA A 13 4.04 -8.44 -1.43
CA ALA A 13 4.41 -7.35 -0.53
C ALA A 13 3.93 -5.99 -1.04
N CYS A 14 4.04 -4.96 -0.21
CA CYS A 14 3.74 -3.58 -0.59
C CYS A 14 4.47 -3.17 -1.87
N ALA A 15 5.76 -3.46 -2.02
CA ALA A 15 6.52 -3.10 -3.22
C ALA A 15 6.01 -3.71 -4.53
N THR A 16 5.30 -4.85 -4.47
CA THR A 16 4.71 -5.51 -5.65
C THR A 16 3.21 -5.23 -5.79
N CYS A 17 2.63 -4.45 -4.89
CA CYS A 17 1.21 -4.13 -4.86
C CYS A 17 0.87 -2.96 -5.79
N ARG A 18 -0.21 -3.07 -6.57
CA ARG A 18 -0.69 -1.97 -7.45
C ARG A 18 -1.00 -0.65 -6.73
N PHE A 19 -1.31 -0.72 -5.43
CA PHE A 19 -1.69 0.43 -4.62
C PHE A 19 -0.50 1.15 -3.98
N TRP A 20 0.68 0.57 -3.98
CA TRP A 20 1.84 1.15 -3.29
C TRP A 20 2.59 2.14 -4.18
N ARG A 21 3.15 3.17 -3.57
CA ARG A 21 3.98 4.18 -4.24
C ARG A 21 5.24 4.38 -3.44
N LEU A 22 6.39 4.13 -4.05
CA LEU A 22 7.69 4.43 -3.48
C LEU A 22 7.80 5.93 -3.20
N GLN A 23 8.25 6.32 -2.01
CA GLN A 23 8.35 7.72 -1.63
C GLN A 23 9.80 8.20 -1.70
N ALA A 24 10.16 8.87 -2.81
CA ALA A 24 11.53 9.32 -3.09
C ALA A 24 12.07 10.43 -2.16
N ILE A 25 11.25 10.98 -1.26
CA ILE A 25 11.60 12.11 -0.39
C ILE A 25 12.22 11.64 0.94
N ARG A 26 12.04 10.37 1.30
CA ARG A 26 12.70 9.80 2.48
C ARG A 26 14.05 9.24 2.07
N ASP A 27 15.07 9.44 2.91
CA ASP A 27 16.41 8.83 2.74
C ASP A 27 16.37 7.30 2.83
N GLU A 28 15.21 6.73 3.14
CA GLU A 28 14.96 5.30 3.25
C GLU A 28 14.32 4.79 1.94
N SER A 29 15.12 4.13 1.12
CA SER A 29 14.73 3.63 -0.21
C SER A 29 13.71 2.48 -0.18
N ASP A 30 13.36 1.96 0.99
CA ASP A 30 12.42 0.87 1.19
C ASP A 30 11.04 1.33 1.70
N TRP A 31 10.81 2.62 1.93
CA TRP A 31 9.53 3.15 2.39
C TRP A 31 8.68 3.75 1.27
N GLY A 32 7.36 3.59 1.41
CA GLY A 32 6.39 4.16 0.49
C GLY A 32 5.03 4.36 1.13
N GLN A 33 4.06 4.73 0.31
CA GLN A 33 2.68 4.99 0.72
C GLN A 33 1.74 3.93 0.16
N CYS A 34 0.91 3.35 1.01
CA CYS A 34 -0.20 2.49 0.58
C CYS A 34 -1.42 3.34 0.23
N ARG A 35 -1.94 3.22 -1.00
CA ARG A 35 -3.11 3.97 -1.47
C ARG A 35 -4.38 3.13 -1.62
N ARG A 36 -4.43 1.98 -0.94
CA ARG A 36 -5.58 1.06 -0.98
C ARG A 36 -6.82 1.69 -0.35
N MET A 37 -6.65 2.43 0.75
CA MET A 37 -7.72 3.11 1.48
C MET A 37 -7.51 4.62 1.44
N PRO A 38 -8.57 5.45 1.40
CA PRO A 38 -8.46 6.91 1.41
C PRO A 38 -7.52 7.43 2.51
N PRO A 39 -6.89 8.60 2.32
CA PRO A 39 -5.96 9.13 3.30
C PRO A 39 -6.73 9.52 4.57
N ILE A 40 -6.08 9.36 5.72
CA ILE A 40 -6.65 9.69 7.02
C ILE A 40 -6.47 11.19 7.24
N LEU A 41 -7.52 11.86 7.73
CA LEU A 41 -7.43 13.24 8.20
C LEU A 41 -6.97 13.23 9.66
N PRO A 42 -5.79 13.76 10.00
CA PRO A 42 -5.40 13.91 11.39
C PRO A 42 -6.35 14.88 12.12
N GLU A 43 -6.55 14.64 13.41
CA GLU A 43 -7.28 15.57 14.26
C GLU A 43 -6.57 16.94 14.25
N LEU A 44 -7.33 17.99 13.92
CA LEU A 44 -6.84 19.37 13.87
C LEU A 44 -6.44 19.81 15.28
N ALA A 45 -5.14 19.97 15.51
CA ALA A 45 -4.62 20.58 16.74
C ALA A 45 -4.51 22.12 16.65
N ASP A 46 -4.52 22.68 15.42
CA ASP A 46 -4.40 24.11 15.17
C ASP A 46 -5.16 24.50 13.89
N ASP A 47 -6.17 25.35 14.03
CA ASP A 47 -7.06 25.83 12.96
C ASP A 47 -6.33 26.63 11.87
N LYS A 48 -5.04 26.93 12.06
CA LYS A 48 -4.20 27.68 11.11
C LYS A 48 -3.40 26.81 10.15
N LEU A 49 -3.39 25.49 10.32
CA LEU A 49 -2.67 24.57 9.44
C LEU A 49 -3.61 23.95 8.41
N VAL A 50 -3.19 23.99 7.14
CA VAL A 50 -3.87 23.24 6.06
C VAL A 50 -3.65 21.75 6.31
N VAL A 51 -4.69 21.06 6.74
CA VAL A 51 -4.63 19.60 6.93
C VAL A 51 -4.72 18.91 5.58
N ALA A 52 -3.59 18.37 5.14
CA ALA A 52 -3.56 17.40 4.05
C ALA A 52 -3.85 16.00 4.61
N GLY A 53 -4.64 15.22 3.89
CA GLY A 53 -4.83 13.80 4.21
C GLY A 53 -3.51 13.04 4.12
N ILE A 54 -3.27 12.13 5.07
CA ILE A 54 -2.05 11.34 5.18
C ILE A 54 -2.34 9.91 4.72
N TRP A 55 -1.59 9.42 3.73
CA TRP A 55 -1.61 8.00 3.36
C TRP A 55 -0.74 7.19 4.34
N PRO A 56 -1.12 5.94 4.67
CA PRO A 56 -0.27 5.06 5.47
C PRO A 56 1.11 4.87 4.85
N SER A 57 2.16 5.12 5.64
CA SER A 57 3.54 4.78 5.27
C SER A 57 3.87 3.35 5.66
N THR A 58 4.36 2.55 4.72
CA THR A 58 4.72 1.14 4.92
C THR A 58 6.08 0.86 4.29
N LYS A 59 6.76 -0.17 4.80
CA LYS A 59 7.95 -0.74 4.16
C LYS A 59 7.56 -1.51 2.89
N SER A 60 8.55 -1.70 2.03
CA SER A 60 8.46 -2.47 0.79
C SER A 60 8.01 -3.93 1.04
N GLU A 61 8.45 -4.53 2.14
CA GLU A 61 8.17 -5.91 2.54
C GLU A 61 6.87 -6.10 3.34
N ASP A 62 6.20 -5.01 3.75
CA ASP A 62 4.96 -5.09 4.52
C ASP A 62 3.82 -5.72 3.70
N TRP A 63 2.80 -6.24 4.40
CA TRP A 63 1.60 -6.80 3.79
C TRP A 63 0.36 -6.52 4.63
N CYS A 64 -0.65 -5.88 4.02
CA CYS A 64 -1.89 -5.49 4.70
C CYS A 64 -3.04 -6.51 4.53
N GLY A 65 -2.83 -7.64 3.85
CA GLY A 65 -3.88 -8.61 3.55
C GLY A 65 -4.65 -8.36 2.25
N GLU A 66 -4.55 -7.15 1.67
CA GLU A 66 -5.32 -6.72 0.50
C GLU A 66 -4.44 -6.44 -0.74
N TRP A 67 -3.42 -7.28 -0.93
CA TRP A 67 -2.54 -7.15 -2.08
C TRP A 67 -3.29 -7.45 -3.38
N GLU A 68 -3.08 -6.61 -4.40
CA GLU A 68 -3.49 -6.85 -5.77
C GLU A 68 -2.30 -6.66 -6.72
N SER A 69 -2.21 -7.53 -7.72
CA SER A 69 -1.22 -7.42 -8.78
C SER A 69 -1.57 -6.24 -9.71
N ALA A 70 -0.55 -5.65 -10.34
CA ALA A 70 -0.78 -4.65 -11.38
C ALA A 70 -1.36 -5.24 -12.68
N MET A 71 -1.44 -6.58 -12.80
CA MET A 71 -1.78 -7.31 -14.04
C MET A 71 -3.15 -8.01 -13.98
N SER A 72 -4.19 -7.37 -13.44
CA SER A 72 -5.53 -7.96 -13.40
C SER A 72 -6.57 -7.16 -14.20
N SER A 73 -6.57 -7.36 -15.53
CA SER A 73 -7.62 -7.13 -16.55
C SER A 73 -6.92 -6.78 -17.88
N ASP A 74 -6.75 -7.67 -18.86
CA ASP A 74 -7.79 -8.18 -19.76
C ASP A 74 -7.38 -9.50 -20.43
N ALA A 75 -7.87 -10.65 -19.96
CA ALA A 75 -7.66 -11.94 -20.64
C ALA A 75 -8.93 -12.79 -20.67
N ASN A 76 -10.12 -12.17 -20.70
CA ASN A 76 -11.36 -12.92 -20.81
C ASN A 76 -12.43 -12.18 -21.60
N ASN A 77 -12.13 -11.78 -22.84
CA ASN A 77 -13.19 -11.65 -23.84
C ASN A 77 -12.63 -11.67 -25.28
N SER A 78 -12.32 -12.86 -25.79
CA SER A 78 -12.30 -13.18 -27.24
C SER A 78 -11.97 -14.67 -27.41
N GLN A 79 -12.99 -15.52 -27.50
CA GLN A 79 -12.99 -16.72 -28.37
C GLN A 79 -14.34 -17.47 -28.22
N PRO A 80 -14.85 -18.12 -29.28
CA PRO A 80 -14.70 -17.90 -30.72
C PRO A 80 -15.92 -17.24 -31.38
#